data_AF-A0A2M9ZVL4-F1
#
_entry.id   AF-A0A2M9ZVL4-F1
#
_cell.length_a   1.000
_cell.length_b   1.000
_cell.length_c   1.000
_cell.angle_alpha   90.00
_cell.angle_beta   90.00
_cell.angle_gamma   90.00
#
_symmetry.space_group_name_H-M   'P 1'
#
loop_
_entity.id
_entity.type
_entity.pdbx_description
1 polymer ?
#
loop_
_entity_poly.entity_id
_entity_poly.type
_entity_poly.pdbx_seq_one_letter_code
_entity_poly.pdbx_strand_id
1 'polypeptide(L)'
;MKGQSIFLFLFSLLLPWSSVFSQFPGDNSRNNGSKPTLDGFAEVSWEASYGQVRDKFLSLAANPQSDEKIEVVHEDKEKSLLVRRNGIFYLYRFYSTPKLVLDSRPKDKNQPRPEKETSPDEDEHLEPGKLFSVGVSFRYLPGKDVQSKLENKYGKPKKETLDDKKIGGAVIWELTDERQAPPAGGFIVQWKEAYKKQPFTRRVDYFSSKVKAQIEKEYKEFFSAEEIKTLRDLIP
;
A
#
# COMPACT_ATOMS: atom_id res chain seq x y z
N MET A 1 -54.81 -8.50 -43.11
CA MET A 1 -53.33 -8.55 -43.08
C MET A 1 -52.85 -7.36 -42.26
N LYS A 2 -52.24 -7.60 -41.09
CA LYS A 2 -51.81 -6.58 -40.13
C LYS A 2 -50.33 -6.23 -40.40
N GLY A 3 -50.04 -4.98 -40.70
CA GLY A 3 -48.68 -4.45 -40.87
C GLY A 3 -48.07 -4.02 -39.54
N GLN A 4 -46.85 -4.46 -39.28
CA GLN A 4 -46.12 -4.38 -38.01
C GLN A 4 -45.61 -2.96 -37.71
N SER A 5 -45.78 -2.53 -36.44
CA SER A 5 -45.01 -1.43 -35.85
C SER A 5 -43.56 -1.87 -35.60
N ILE A 6 -42.63 -1.08 -36.10
CA ILE A 6 -41.19 -1.21 -35.83
C ILE A 6 -40.90 -0.52 -34.49
N PHE A 7 -40.61 -1.31 -33.46
CA PHE A 7 -40.07 -0.84 -32.18
C PHE A 7 -38.55 -0.69 -32.33
N LEU A 8 -38.04 0.55 -32.29
CA LEU A 8 -36.60 0.80 -32.14
C LEU A 8 -36.19 0.50 -30.69
N PHE A 9 -35.49 -0.62 -30.48
CA PHE A 9 -34.73 -0.87 -29.26
C PHE A 9 -33.44 -0.04 -29.29
N LEU A 10 -33.42 1.05 -28.51
CA LEU A 10 -32.20 1.71 -28.07
C LEU A 10 -31.47 0.78 -27.09
N PHE A 11 -30.55 -0.03 -27.60
CA PHE A 11 -29.62 -0.79 -26.78
C PHE A 11 -28.60 0.19 -26.18
N SER A 12 -28.85 0.62 -24.94
CA SER A 12 -27.87 1.31 -24.13
C SER A 12 -26.69 0.36 -23.88
N LEU A 13 -25.53 0.73 -24.42
CA LEU A 13 -24.23 0.13 -24.10
C LEU A 13 -23.91 0.35 -22.62
N LEU A 14 -24.46 -0.52 -21.77
CA LEU A 14 -23.98 -0.74 -20.41
C LEU A 14 -22.63 -1.47 -20.51
N LEU A 15 -21.54 -0.70 -20.57
CA LEU A 15 -20.21 -1.26 -20.36
C LEU A 15 -20.19 -1.95 -18.99
N PRO A 16 -19.83 -3.23 -18.90
CA PRO A 16 -19.83 -3.96 -17.64
C PRO A 16 -18.76 -3.37 -16.72
N TRP A 17 -19.17 -2.64 -15.68
CA TRP A 17 -18.29 -2.11 -14.64
C TRP A 17 -17.58 -3.21 -13.83
N SER A 18 -17.90 -4.48 -14.04
CA SER A 18 -17.25 -5.61 -13.37
C SER A 18 -15.80 -5.83 -13.79
N SER A 19 -15.37 -5.37 -14.96
CA SER A 19 -14.03 -5.66 -15.51
C SER A 19 -12.88 -4.89 -14.87
N VAL A 20 -13.14 -3.78 -14.18
CA VAL A 20 -12.09 -3.01 -13.48
C VAL A 20 -11.63 -3.72 -12.21
N PHE A 21 -12.47 -4.62 -11.67
CA PHE A 21 -12.32 -5.09 -10.30
C PHE A 21 -11.70 -6.47 -10.13
N SER A 22 -11.64 -7.30 -11.18
CA SER A 22 -10.85 -8.55 -11.20
C SER A 22 -9.34 -8.30 -11.19
N GLN A 23 -8.92 -7.03 -11.17
CA GLN A 23 -7.55 -6.57 -11.35
C GLN A 23 -6.83 -6.26 -10.03
N PHE A 24 -7.53 -6.34 -8.89
CA PHE A 24 -6.88 -6.25 -7.60
C PHE A 24 -6.16 -7.57 -7.29
N PRO A 25 -4.86 -7.55 -7.01
CA PRO A 25 -4.15 -8.78 -6.71
C PRO A 25 -4.71 -9.47 -5.46
N GLY A 26 -4.89 -10.79 -5.53
CA GLY A 26 -5.34 -11.63 -4.42
C GLY A 26 -6.85 -11.83 -4.28
N ASP A 27 -7.62 -11.75 -5.37
CA ASP A 27 -9.06 -12.10 -5.40
C ASP A 27 -9.32 -13.64 -5.43
N ASN A 28 -8.27 -14.45 -5.63
CA ASN A 28 -8.36 -15.92 -5.73
C ASN A 28 -8.14 -16.70 -4.40
N SER A 29 -8.01 -16.03 -3.26
CA SER A 29 -7.81 -16.75 -1.98
C SER A 29 -9.16 -17.12 -1.37
N ARG A 30 -9.59 -18.37 -1.56
CA ARG A 30 -10.70 -18.98 -0.80
C ARG A 30 -10.26 -19.07 0.67
N ASN A 31 -10.82 -18.23 1.52
CA ASN A 31 -10.42 -18.13 2.91
C ASN A 31 -11.04 -19.26 3.75
N ASN A 32 -10.22 -20.21 4.18
CA ASN A 32 -10.57 -21.26 5.14
C ASN A 32 -10.38 -20.68 6.56
N GLY A 33 -11.48 -20.43 7.29
CA GLY A 33 -11.62 -20.37 8.77
C GLY A 33 -10.65 -19.54 9.64
N SER A 34 -9.60 -18.95 9.10
CA SER A 34 -8.56 -18.20 9.81
C SER A 34 -8.80 -16.70 9.69
N LYS A 35 -8.43 -15.95 10.74
CA LYS A 35 -8.52 -14.48 10.70
C LYS A 35 -7.65 -13.96 9.55
N PRO A 36 -8.15 -13.01 8.74
CA PRO A 36 -7.36 -12.44 7.65
C PRO A 36 -6.12 -11.73 8.21
N THR A 37 -4.94 -12.14 7.78
CA THR A 37 -3.66 -11.48 8.06
C THR A 37 -3.24 -10.60 6.87
N LEU A 38 -2.35 -9.64 7.12
CA LEU A 38 -1.76 -8.80 6.08
C LEU A 38 -0.24 -8.93 6.11
N ASP A 39 0.27 -10.06 5.61
CA ASP A 39 1.71 -10.40 5.63
C ASP A 39 2.49 -9.78 4.45
N GLY A 40 1.79 -9.07 3.58
CA GLY A 40 2.32 -8.43 2.39
C GLY A 40 1.22 -7.73 1.60
N PHE A 41 1.56 -7.36 0.38
CA PHE A 41 0.61 -6.90 -0.63
C PHE A 41 0.71 -7.79 -1.87
N ALA A 42 -0.43 -8.30 -2.35
CA ALA A 42 -0.46 -9.23 -3.48
C ALA A 42 0.40 -10.47 -3.21
N GLU A 43 1.25 -10.85 -4.16
CA GLU A 43 2.24 -11.93 -4.01
C GLU A 43 3.58 -11.45 -3.43
N VAL A 44 3.66 -10.21 -2.92
CA VAL A 44 4.89 -9.60 -2.40
C VAL A 44 4.78 -9.45 -0.89
N SER A 45 5.63 -10.15 -0.15
CA SER A 45 5.72 -10.05 1.31
C SER A 45 6.22 -8.68 1.75
N TRP A 46 5.86 -8.27 2.96
CA TRP A 46 6.53 -7.15 3.60
C TRP A 46 8.03 -7.41 3.73
N GLU A 47 8.80 -6.33 3.82
CA GLU A 47 10.26 -6.33 3.89
C GLU A 47 10.99 -6.86 2.65
N ALA A 48 10.27 -7.22 1.58
CA ALA A 48 10.88 -7.54 0.30
C ALA A 48 11.77 -6.38 -0.18
N SER A 49 12.93 -6.70 -0.73
CA SER A 49 13.86 -5.70 -1.28
C SER A 49 13.32 -5.13 -2.58
N TYR A 50 13.77 -3.92 -2.94
CA TYR A 50 13.45 -3.31 -4.24
C TYR A 50 13.67 -4.27 -5.42
N GLY A 51 14.81 -4.97 -5.44
CA GLY A 51 15.15 -5.94 -6.49
C GLY A 51 14.12 -7.06 -6.60
N GLN A 52 13.72 -7.66 -5.47
CA GLN A 52 12.70 -8.72 -5.44
C GLN A 52 11.35 -8.24 -5.99
N VAL A 53 10.93 -7.02 -5.64
CA VAL A 53 9.67 -6.45 -6.14
C VAL A 53 9.76 -6.17 -7.64
N ARG A 54 10.86 -5.56 -8.09
CA ARG A 54 11.09 -5.25 -9.50
C ARG A 54 11.13 -6.52 -10.36
N ASP A 55 11.89 -7.51 -9.96
CA ASP A 55 12.05 -8.77 -10.70
C ASP A 55 10.73 -9.52 -10.84
N LYS A 56 9.88 -9.44 -9.80
CA LYS A 56 8.51 -9.98 -9.85
C LYS A 56 7.71 -9.32 -10.97
N PHE A 57 7.76 -7.99 -11.10
CA PHE A 57 7.03 -7.29 -12.15
C PHE A 57 7.61 -7.53 -13.55
N LEU A 58 8.93 -7.57 -13.68
CA LEU A 58 9.58 -7.92 -14.95
C LEU A 58 9.17 -9.33 -15.40
N SER A 59 9.11 -10.28 -14.47
CA SER A 59 8.66 -11.65 -14.75
C SER A 59 7.19 -11.70 -15.17
N LEU A 60 6.32 -10.94 -14.52
CA LEU A 60 4.90 -10.84 -14.88
C LEU A 60 4.69 -10.16 -16.24
N ALA A 61 5.46 -9.11 -16.54
CA ALA A 61 5.39 -8.37 -17.80
C ALA A 61 5.93 -9.20 -18.98
N ALA A 62 6.93 -10.06 -18.75
CA ALA A 62 7.52 -10.93 -19.75
C ALA A 62 6.71 -12.21 -20.02
N ASN A 63 5.66 -12.48 -19.24
CA ASN A 63 4.85 -13.69 -19.40
C ASN A 63 3.92 -13.59 -20.62
N PRO A 64 4.15 -14.36 -21.70
CA PRO A 64 3.36 -14.28 -22.93
C PRO A 64 1.93 -14.83 -22.76
N GLN A 65 1.64 -15.53 -21.66
CA GLN A 65 0.30 -16.04 -21.34
C GLN A 65 -0.53 -15.06 -20.49
N SER A 66 0.05 -13.91 -20.12
CA SER A 66 -0.63 -12.90 -19.31
C SER A 66 -1.28 -11.86 -20.22
N ASP A 67 -2.59 -11.66 -20.07
CA ASP A 67 -3.31 -10.54 -20.69
C ASP A 67 -3.07 -9.20 -19.95
N GLU A 68 -2.26 -9.22 -18.89
CA GLU A 68 -2.03 -8.05 -18.05
C GLU A 68 -1.03 -7.08 -18.68
N LYS A 69 -1.44 -5.81 -18.74
CA LYS A 69 -0.54 -4.73 -19.16
C LYS A 69 0.17 -4.18 -17.94
N ILE A 70 1.46 -4.49 -17.82
CA ILE A 70 2.33 -4.02 -16.72
C ILE A 70 3.37 -3.07 -17.29
N GLU A 71 3.46 -1.90 -16.69
CA GLU A 71 4.40 -0.84 -17.06
C GLU A 71 5.06 -0.30 -15.79
N VAL A 72 6.39 -0.21 -15.78
CA VAL A 72 7.09 0.53 -14.73
C VAL A 72 7.14 1.99 -15.14
N VAL A 73 6.48 2.84 -14.37
CA VAL A 73 6.29 4.27 -14.69
C VAL A 73 7.40 5.12 -14.09
N HIS A 74 7.82 4.81 -12.87
CA HIS A 74 8.89 5.53 -12.17
C HIS A 74 9.60 4.61 -11.19
N GLU A 75 10.91 4.83 -11.04
CA GLU A 75 11.77 4.07 -10.14
C GLU A 75 12.71 5.01 -9.38
N ASP A 76 12.69 4.88 -8.06
CA ASP A 76 13.71 5.35 -7.14
C ASP A 76 14.12 4.13 -6.31
N LYS A 77 15.31 3.58 -6.58
CA LYS A 77 15.78 2.30 -6.02
C LYS A 77 15.82 2.29 -4.49
N GLU A 78 15.95 3.46 -3.87
CA GLU A 78 16.00 3.61 -2.41
C GLU A 78 14.62 3.79 -1.80
N LYS A 79 13.71 4.46 -2.52
CA LYS A 79 12.46 4.97 -1.93
C LYS A 79 11.21 4.36 -2.51
N SER A 80 11.12 4.18 -3.83
CA SER A 80 9.84 3.82 -4.44
C SER A 80 9.90 3.18 -5.82
N LEU A 81 8.88 2.37 -6.10
CA LEU A 81 8.61 1.81 -7.42
C LEU A 81 7.14 2.08 -7.77
N LEU A 82 6.91 2.85 -8.84
CA LEU A 82 5.57 3.11 -9.36
C LEU A 82 5.31 2.20 -10.55
N VAL A 83 4.35 1.29 -10.39
CA VAL A 83 3.91 0.36 -11.44
C VAL A 83 2.49 0.68 -11.85
N ARG A 84 2.22 0.65 -13.15
CA ARG A 84 0.89 0.67 -13.71
C ARG A 84 0.53 -0.74 -14.19
N ARG A 85 -0.49 -1.35 -13.58
CA ARG A 85 -1.01 -2.67 -13.96
C ARG A 85 -2.47 -2.52 -14.34
N ASN A 86 -2.81 -2.84 -15.60
CA ASN A 86 -4.17 -2.73 -16.16
C ASN A 86 -4.83 -1.35 -15.99
N GLY A 87 -4.03 -0.28 -15.94
CA GLY A 87 -4.52 1.09 -15.78
C GLY A 87 -4.70 1.55 -14.32
N ILE A 88 -4.41 0.69 -13.34
CA ILE A 88 -4.32 1.02 -11.92
C ILE A 88 -2.86 1.28 -11.55
N PHE A 89 -2.60 2.29 -10.73
CA PHE A 89 -1.26 2.64 -10.25
C PHE A 89 -1.01 2.02 -8.88
N TYR A 90 0.18 1.44 -8.71
CA TYR A 90 0.66 0.82 -7.49
C TYR A 90 2.00 1.46 -7.13
N LEU A 91 2.02 2.24 -6.05
CA LEU A 91 3.21 2.88 -5.53
C LEU A 91 3.76 2.04 -4.38
N TYR A 92 4.78 1.23 -4.66
CA TYR A 92 5.55 0.49 -3.67
C TYR A 92 6.54 1.44 -3.02
N ARG A 93 6.57 1.48 -1.69
CA ARG A 93 7.47 2.34 -0.91
C ARG A 93 8.38 1.49 -0.05
N PHE A 94 9.66 1.82 -0.10
CA PHE A 94 10.73 1.12 0.59
C PHE A 94 11.25 2.01 1.72
N TYR A 95 11.59 1.38 2.84
CA TYR A 95 12.13 2.05 4.00
C TYR A 95 13.54 1.55 4.28
N SER A 96 14.46 2.50 4.44
CA SER A 96 15.79 2.29 4.99
C SER A 96 15.97 3.25 6.16
N THR A 97 16.61 2.79 7.23
CA THR A 97 16.94 3.66 8.37
C THR A 97 17.82 4.82 7.88
N PRO A 98 17.46 6.08 8.14
CA PRO A 98 18.27 7.22 7.70
C PRO A 98 19.66 7.21 8.34
N LYS A 99 20.71 7.58 7.59
CA LYS A 99 22.11 7.60 8.08
C LYS A 99 22.27 8.40 9.38
N LEU A 100 21.60 9.55 9.45
CA LEU A 100 21.62 10.42 10.64
C LEU A 100 21.12 9.71 11.91
N VAL A 101 20.14 8.81 11.79
CA VAL A 101 19.65 7.99 12.92
C VAL A 101 20.66 6.92 13.29
N LEU A 102 21.38 6.36 12.32
CA LEU A 102 22.45 5.39 12.58
C LEU A 102 23.65 6.05 13.27
N ASP A 103 24.01 7.25 12.84
CA ASP A 103 25.14 8.02 13.38
C ASP A 103 24.86 8.57 14.79
N SER A 104 23.60 8.81 15.15
CA SER A 104 23.21 9.30 16.47
C SER A 104 23.18 8.22 17.56
N ARG A 105 23.21 6.93 17.18
CA ARG A 105 23.22 5.81 18.13
C ARG A 105 24.58 5.74 18.83
N PRO A 106 24.61 5.54 20.17
CA PRO A 106 25.87 5.36 20.88
C PRO A 106 26.60 4.14 20.31
N LYS A 107 27.85 4.35 19.85
CA LYS A 107 28.70 3.29 19.30
C LYS A 107 29.04 2.31 20.42
N ASP A 108 28.28 1.24 20.50
CA ASP A 108 28.50 0.19 21.48
C ASP A 108 29.80 -0.55 21.15
N LYS A 109 30.78 -0.54 22.05
CA LYS A 109 32.14 -1.08 21.80
C LYS A 109 32.17 -2.61 21.65
N ASN A 110 31.06 -3.30 21.88
CA ASN A 110 30.94 -4.76 21.91
C ASN A 110 30.08 -5.37 20.79
N GLN A 111 29.65 -4.61 19.78
CA GLN A 111 29.02 -5.21 18.59
C GLN A 111 30.07 -5.52 17.50
N PRO A 112 30.03 -6.71 16.86
CA PRO A 112 30.89 -7.00 15.72
C PRO A 112 30.57 -6.00 14.61
N ARG A 113 31.58 -5.18 14.27
CA ARG A 113 31.56 -4.31 13.10
C ARG A 113 31.62 -5.22 11.87
N PRO A 114 30.74 -5.11 10.87
CA PRO A 114 31.10 -5.58 9.53
C PRO A 114 32.33 -4.74 9.12
N GLU A 115 33.47 -5.39 8.97
CA GLU A 115 34.73 -4.75 8.62
C GLU A 115 34.52 -3.91 7.35
N LYS A 116 34.83 -2.62 7.49
CA LYS A 116 34.70 -1.62 6.44
C LYS A 116 35.99 -1.64 5.64
N GLU A 117 36.08 -2.51 4.63
CA GLU A 117 37.07 -2.30 3.57
C GLU A 117 36.72 -1.00 2.86
N THR A 118 37.71 -0.12 2.79
CA THR A 118 37.56 1.25 2.32
C THR A 118 37.96 1.27 0.85
N SER A 119 36.99 1.04 -0.06
CA SER A 119 37.08 1.55 -1.43
C SER A 119 36.50 2.98 -1.44
N PRO A 120 37.09 3.95 -2.17
CA PRO A 120 36.65 5.35 -2.09
C PRO A 120 35.33 5.66 -2.82
N ASP A 121 34.74 4.69 -3.52
CA ASP A 121 33.63 4.91 -4.46
C ASP A 121 32.39 4.02 -4.19
N GLU A 122 32.34 3.27 -3.09
CA GLU A 122 31.24 2.34 -2.83
C GLU A 122 30.54 2.60 -1.48
N ASP A 123 29.20 2.51 -1.56
CA ASP A 123 28.23 2.46 -0.48
C ASP A 123 27.75 3.78 0.15
N GLU A 124 27.11 4.58 -0.70
CA GLU A 124 26.13 5.56 -0.25
C GLU A 124 24.83 4.92 0.31
N HIS A 125 24.68 3.59 0.31
CA HIS A 125 23.45 2.89 0.67
C HIS A 125 23.66 1.90 1.84
N LEU A 126 23.28 2.32 3.05
CA LEU A 126 23.16 1.46 4.22
C LEU A 126 21.90 0.59 4.07
N GLU A 127 22.05 -0.69 3.73
CA GLU A 127 21.01 -1.69 3.42
C GLU A 127 19.97 -1.28 2.34
N PRO A 128 19.66 -2.16 1.37
CA PRO A 128 18.60 -1.86 0.40
C PRO A 128 17.25 -1.69 1.13
N GLY A 129 16.52 -0.63 0.77
CA GLY A 129 15.23 -0.33 1.37
C GLY A 129 14.26 -1.51 1.33
N LYS A 130 13.53 -1.70 2.42
CA LYS A 130 12.60 -2.82 2.65
C LYS A 130 11.16 -2.38 2.39
N LEU A 131 10.39 -3.16 1.64
CA LEU A 131 9.00 -2.82 1.32
C LEU A 131 8.17 -2.68 2.60
N PHE A 132 7.52 -1.53 2.78
CA PHE A 132 6.69 -1.30 3.96
C PHE A 132 5.29 -0.77 3.65
N SER A 133 5.08 -0.22 2.46
CA SER A 133 3.80 0.34 2.07
C SER A 133 3.54 0.16 0.58
N VAL A 134 2.28 -0.08 0.24
CA VAL A 134 1.79 -0.02 -1.14
C VAL A 134 0.58 0.89 -1.20
N GLY A 135 0.66 1.95 -2.02
CA GLY A 135 -0.47 2.81 -2.34
C GLY A 135 -1.11 2.41 -3.66
N VAL A 136 -2.36 1.97 -3.64
CA VAL A 136 -3.12 1.61 -4.85
C VAL A 136 -4.02 2.78 -5.24
N SER A 137 -3.79 3.34 -6.42
CA SER A 137 -4.52 4.49 -6.94
C SER A 137 -5.25 4.14 -8.23
N PHE A 138 -6.55 4.45 -8.27
CA PHE A 138 -7.46 4.12 -9.36
C PHE A 138 -8.44 5.28 -9.60
N ARG A 139 -9.29 5.17 -10.62
CA ARG A 139 -10.33 6.17 -10.90
C ARG A 139 -11.28 6.30 -9.72
N TYR A 140 -11.97 7.43 -9.57
CA TYR A 140 -12.98 7.60 -8.52
C TYR A 140 -14.04 6.49 -8.59
N LEU A 141 -14.16 5.74 -7.50
CA LEU A 141 -15.20 4.73 -7.29
C LEU A 141 -16.06 5.11 -6.09
N PRO A 142 -17.34 4.72 -6.06
CA PRO A 142 -18.17 4.94 -4.89
C PRO A 142 -17.50 4.35 -3.63
N GLY A 143 -17.37 5.15 -2.59
CA GLY A 143 -16.62 4.75 -1.39
C GLY A 143 -17.22 3.54 -0.68
N LYS A 144 -18.55 3.36 -0.77
CA LYS A 144 -19.24 2.19 -0.24
C LYS A 144 -18.85 0.89 -0.98
N ASP A 145 -18.73 0.93 -2.31
CA ASP A 145 -18.40 -0.26 -3.10
C ASP A 145 -16.98 -0.76 -2.78
N VAL A 146 -16.04 0.18 -2.66
CA VAL A 146 -14.66 -0.14 -2.24
C VAL A 146 -14.63 -0.67 -0.80
N GLN A 147 -15.38 -0.02 0.11
CA GLN A 147 -15.47 -0.46 1.50
C GLN A 147 -16.04 -1.88 1.59
N SER A 148 -17.16 -2.18 0.92
CA SER A 148 -17.76 -3.52 0.93
C SER A 148 -16.80 -4.59 0.41
N LYS A 149 -16.00 -4.30 -0.61
CA LYS A 149 -14.95 -5.22 -1.07
C LYS A 149 -13.88 -5.47 -0.01
N LEU A 150 -13.40 -4.41 0.63
CA LEU A 150 -12.42 -4.54 1.73
C LEU A 150 -13.02 -5.28 2.93
N GLU A 151 -14.28 -5.03 3.26
CA GLU A 151 -14.99 -5.73 4.34
C GLU A 151 -15.18 -7.21 4.06
N ASN A 152 -15.53 -7.56 2.83
CA ASN A 152 -15.65 -8.96 2.42
C ASN A 152 -14.32 -9.70 2.51
N LYS A 153 -13.20 -9.02 2.23
CA LYS A 153 -11.86 -9.63 2.24
C LYS A 153 -11.23 -9.66 3.64
N TYR A 154 -11.40 -8.60 4.42
CA TYR A 154 -10.64 -8.35 5.65
C TYR A 154 -11.51 -8.24 6.91
N GLY A 155 -12.83 -8.34 6.80
CA GLY A 155 -13.77 -8.12 7.90
C GLY A 155 -14.07 -6.64 8.14
N LYS A 156 -14.80 -6.32 9.22
CA LYS A 156 -15.22 -4.94 9.51
C LYS A 156 -14.02 -4.04 9.83
N PRO A 157 -14.05 -2.74 9.44
CA PRO A 157 -13.01 -1.81 9.80
C PRO A 157 -12.96 -1.59 11.32
N LYS A 158 -11.78 -1.22 11.81
CA LYS A 158 -11.55 -0.97 13.23
C LYS A 158 -11.85 0.48 13.61
N LYS A 159 -11.54 1.42 12.72
CA LYS A 159 -11.68 2.87 12.94
C LYS A 159 -12.22 3.53 11.68
N GLU A 160 -13.11 4.49 11.85
CA GLU A 160 -13.55 5.40 10.81
C GLU A 160 -13.41 6.83 11.31
N THR A 161 -12.91 7.73 10.47
CA THR A 161 -12.74 9.16 10.80
C THR A 161 -13.83 10.04 10.18
N LEU A 162 -14.83 9.42 9.56
CA LEU A 162 -16.02 10.11 9.09
C LEU A 162 -16.90 10.45 10.29
N ASP A 163 -17.29 11.71 10.38
CA ASP A 163 -18.34 12.21 11.27
C ASP A 163 -19.60 12.44 10.41
N ASP A 164 -20.79 12.56 11.00
CA ASP A 164 -22.07 12.75 10.27
C ASP A 164 -22.05 13.99 9.35
N LYS A 165 -21.14 14.94 9.63
CA LYS A 165 -20.91 16.17 8.85
C LYS A 165 -19.72 16.09 7.89
N LYS A 166 -18.89 15.05 7.95
CA LYS A 166 -17.67 14.89 7.14
C LYS A 166 -17.87 13.78 6.10
N ILE A 167 -18.00 14.18 4.84
CA ILE A 167 -18.12 13.24 3.70
C ILE A 167 -16.75 12.66 3.31
N GLY A 168 -15.65 13.33 3.70
CA GLY A 168 -14.27 12.89 3.48
C GLY A 168 -13.59 12.46 4.77
N GLY A 169 -12.64 11.53 4.66
CA GLY A 169 -11.90 10.95 5.78
C GLY A 169 -11.20 9.65 5.39
N ALA A 170 -11.00 8.77 6.35
CA ALA A 170 -10.38 7.48 6.19
C ALA A 170 -11.13 6.39 6.95
N VAL A 171 -11.22 5.21 6.35
CA VAL A 171 -11.67 3.95 6.97
C VAL A 171 -10.46 3.05 7.11
N ILE A 172 -10.25 2.51 8.30
CA ILE A 172 -9.00 1.84 8.68
C ILE A 172 -9.30 0.41 9.17
N TRP A 173 -8.61 -0.55 8.56
CA TRP A 173 -8.49 -1.91 9.07
C TRP A 173 -7.16 -2.06 9.78
N GLU A 174 -7.21 -2.73 10.92
CA GLU A 174 -6.06 -3.01 11.78
C GLU A 174 -5.97 -4.53 11.92
N LEU A 175 -5.17 -5.14 11.04
CA LEU A 175 -4.98 -6.59 10.91
C LEU A 175 -3.64 -6.96 11.53
N THR A 176 -3.45 -6.55 12.78
CA THR A 176 -2.17 -6.60 13.48
C THR A 176 -2.21 -7.65 14.59
N ASP A 177 -1.10 -8.36 14.77
CA ASP A 177 -0.89 -9.20 15.95
C ASP A 177 0.16 -8.57 16.86
N GLU A 178 -0.33 -7.82 17.86
CA GLU A 178 0.50 -7.11 18.83
C GLU A 178 1.20 -8.03 19.83
N ARG A 179 0.82 -9.32 19.90
CA ARG A 179 1.45 -10.29 20.80
C ARG A 179 2.85 -10.69 20.33
N GLN A 180 3.14 -10.47 19.04
CA GLN A 180 4.46 -10.71 18.45
C GLN A 180 5.33 -9.47 18.59
N ALA A 181 6.62 -9.68 18.85
CA ALA A 181 7.63 -8.61 18.92
C ALA A 181 8.72 -8.91 17.87
N PRO A 182 8.77 -8.17 16.74
CA PRO A 182 7.91 -7.05 16.35
C PRO A 182 6.49 -7.47 15.91
N PRO A 183 5.51 -6.54 15.90
CA PRO A 183 4.11 -6.86 15.57
C PRO A 183 3.96 -7.33 14.13
N ALA A 184 3.20 -8.40 13.92
CA ALA A 184 2.93 -8.97 12.59
C ALA A 184 1.68 -8.35 11.94
N GLY A 185 1.51 -8.60 10.64
CA GLY A 185 0.38 -8.12 9.86
C GLY A 185 0.53 -6.67 9.40
N GLY A 186 -0.58 -5.93 9.38
CA GLY A 186 -0.57 -4.57 8.85
C GLY A 186 -1.87 -3.79 8.92
N PHE A 187 -1.85 -2.63 8.28
CA PHE A 187 -2.97 -1.70 8.21
C PHE A 187 -3.44 -1.53 6.78
N ILE A 188 -4.75 -1.30 6.62
CA ILE A 188 -5.35 -0.90 5.36
C ILE A 188 -6.07 0.42 5.60
N VAL A 189 -5.80 1.41 4.77
CA VAL A 189 -6.39 2.74 4.85
C VAL A 189 -7.09 3.04 3.54
N GLN A 190 -8.43 3.04 3.58
CA GLN A 190 -9.24 3.53 2.49
C GLN A 190 -9.44 5.04 2.66
N TRP A 191 -8.95 5.84 1.70
CA TRP A 191 -9.21 7.28 1.68
C TRP A 191 -10.55 7.57 1.02
N LYS A 192 -11.41 8.29 1.74
CA LYS A 192 -12.69 8.78 1.26
C LYS A 192 -12.60 10.28 1.01
N GLU A 193 -12.96 10.68 -0.19
CA GLU A 193 -12.99 12.06 -0.65
C GLU A 193 -14.43 12.46 -0.95
N ALA A 194 -14.79 13.67 -0.56
CA ALA A 194 -16.09 14.22 -0.88
C ALA A 194 -16.12 14.69 -2.34
N TYR A 195 -16.94 14.06 -3.17
CA TYR A 195 -17.19 14.51 -4.53
C TYR A 195 -18.70 14.52 -4.79
N LYS A 196 -19.22 15.65 -5.26
CA LYS A 196 -20.66 15.87 -5.49
C LYS A 196 -21.54 15.44 -4.30
N LYS A 197 -21.10 15.76 -3.07
CA LYS A 197 -21.78 15.42 -1.80
C LYS A 197 -21.91 13.90 -1.53
N GLN A 198 -21.10 13.08 -2.19
CA GLN A 198 -21.02 11.64 -1.94
C GLN A 198 -19.58 11.24 -1.63
N PRO A 199 -19.35 10.19 -0.82
CA PRO A 199 -18.02 9.69 -0.55
C PRO A 199 -17.54 8.84 -1.72
N PHE A 200 -16.39 9.21 -2.28
CA PHE A 200 -15.69 8.41 -3.29
C PHE A 200 -14.32 7.99 -2.78
N THR A 201 -13.78 6.92 -3.35
CA THR A 201 -12.40 6.48 -3.10
C THR A 201 -11.65 6.42 -4.42
N ARG A 202 -10.42 6.96 -4.40
CA ARG A 202 -9.45 6.83 -5.49
C ARG A 202 -8.12 6.21 -5.04
N ARG A 203 -7.94 6.02 -3.73
CA ARG A 203 -6.69 5.53 -3.14
C ARG A 203 -6.96 4.64 -1.93
N VAL A 204 -6.26 3.51 -1.88
CA VAL A 204 -6.16 2.63 -0.71
C VAL A 204 -4.68 2.41 -0.42
N ASP A 205 -4.24 2.64 0.81
CA ASP A 205 -2.87 2.31 1.23
C ASP A 205 -2.85 1.08 2.13
N TYR A 206 -1.81 0.28 1.96
CA TYR A 206 -1.48 -0.87 2.78
C TYR A 206 -0.14 -0.59 3.47
N PHE A 207 -0.01 -0.99 4.73
CA PHE A 207 1.19 -0.76 5.54
C PHE A 207 1.57 -1.99 6.37
N SER A 208 2.86 -2.25 6.51
CA SER A 208 3.42 -3.25 7.43
C SER A 208 3.38 -2.77 8.88
N SER A 209 2.87 -3.59 9.80
CA SER A 209 2.92 -3.31 11.25
C SER A 209 4.35 -3.27 11.77
N LYS A 210 5.16 -4.24 11.35
CA LYS A 210 6.55 -4.41 11.81
C LYS A 210 7.38 -3.20 11.44
N VAL A 211 7.36 -2.79 10.17
CA VAL A 211 8.16 -1.65 9.72
C VAL A 211 7.59 -0.34 10.26
N LYS A 212 6.27 -0.21 10.44
CA LYS A 212 5.68 0.94 11.16
C LYS A 212 6.23 1.06 12.58
N ALA A 213 6.31 -0.05 13.32
CA ALA A 213 6.88 -0.04 14.67
C ALA A 213 8.38 0.32 14.67
N GLN A 214 9.13 -0.15 13.67
CA GLN A 214 10.53 0.26 13.47
C GLN A 214 10.66 1.76 13.21
N ILE A 215 9.89 2.31 12.27
CA ILE A 215 9.87 3.75 11.94
C ILE A 215 9.56 4.58 13.19
N GLU A 216 8.55 4.18 13.98
CA GLU A 216 8.19 4.88 15.22
C GLU A 216 9.30 4.83 16.27
N LYS A 217 10.02 3.71 16.38
CA LYS A 217 11.16 3.58 17.28
C LYS A 217 12.29 4.51 16.84
N GLU A 218 12.67 4.47 15.58
CA GLU A 218 13.74 5.28 14.99
C GLU A 218 13.41 6.78 15.08
N TYR A 219 12.15 7.16 14.86
CA TYR A 219 11.68 8.52 15.02
C TYR A 219 11.82 9.03 16.47
N LYS A 220 11.53 8.20 17.47
CA LYS A 220 11.71 8.52 18.90
C LYS A 220 13.17 8.49 19.36
N GLU A 221 14.02 7.70 18.70
CA GLU A 221 15.47 7.71 18.94
C GLU A 221 16.11 9.00 18.43
N PHE A 222 15.56 9.58 17.36
CA PHE A 222 16.13 10.75 16.70
C PHE A 222 15.59 12.08 17.23
N PHE A 223 14.27 12.19 17.46
CA PHE A 223 13.65 13.43 17.93
C PHE A 223 13.27 13.34 19.41
N SER A 224 13.52 14.43 20.14
CA SER A 224 12.99 14.60 21.50
C SER A 224 11.46 14.76 21.49
N ALA A 225 10.81 14.49 22.62
CA ALA A 225 9.36 14.64 22.74
C ALA A 225 8.88 16.07 22.43
N GLU A 226 9.69 17.09 22.75
CA GLU A 226 9.39 18.50 22.49
C GLU A 226 9.50 18.85 21.00
N GLU A 227 10.51 18.34 20.30
CA GLU A 227 10.64 18.49 18.85
C GLU A 227 9.51 17.77 18.12
N ILE A 228 9.16 16.54 18.52
CA ILE A 228 8.04 15.80 17.95
C ILE A 228 6.73 16.58 18.08
N LYS A 229 6.49 17.16 19.26
CA LYS A 229 5.29 17.97 19.52
C LYS A 229 5.29 19.22 18.65
N THR A 230 6.40 19.96 18.63
CA THR A 230 6.56 21.16 17.79
C THR A 230 6.31 20.85 16.32
N LEU A 231 6.91 19.77 15.79
CA LEU A 231 6.72 19.35 14.39
C LEU A 231 5.27 18.97 14.09
N ARG A 232 4.57 18.33 15.03
CA ARG A 232 3.14 18.02 14.87
C ARG A 232 2.28 19.28 14.84
N ASP A 233 2.58 20.24 15.72
CA ASP A 233 1.81 21.47 15.86
C ASP A 233 2.06 22.45 14.68
N LEU A 234 3.19 22.29 13.96
CA LEU A 234 3.52 23.05 12.74
C LEU A 234 2.80 22.55 11.49
N ILE A 235 2.19 21.36 11.51
CA ILE A 235 1.39 20.84 10.39
C ILE A 235 -0.07 21.28 10.62
N PRO A 236 -0.58 22.29 9.88
CA PRO A 236 -1.94 22.79 10.05
C PRO A 236 -3.02 21.79 9.65
#